data_AF-A0A6J6G4B1-F1
#
_entry.id   AF-A0A6J6G4B1-F1
#
_cell.length_a   1.000
_cell.length_b   1.000
_cell.length_c   1.000
_cell.angle_alpha   90.00
_cell.angle_beta   90.00
_cell.angle_gamma   90.00
#
_symmetry.space_group_name_H-M   'P 1'
#
loop_
_entity.id
_entity.type
_entity.pdbx_description
1 polymer ?
#
loop_
_entity_poly.entity_id
_entity_poly.type
_entity_poly.pdbx_seq_one_letter_code
_entity_poly.pdbx_strand_id
1 'polypeptide(L)' 'MAAKEGKPSYEEARDELAGIVESLEDGSATLEESLKLWERGEELAKICQEWLDGAKKKLDAAKKPAQ' A
#
# COMPACT_ATOMS: atom_id res chain seq x y z
N MET A 1 4.59 -12.56 11.46
CA MET A 1 3.65 -13.47 10.75
C MET A 1 3.99 -13.41 9.29
N ALA A 2 4.00 -14.57 8.63
CA ALA A 2 4.70 -14.80 7.37
C ALA A 2 4.11 -13.99 6.19
N ALA A 3 5.00 -13.31 5.47
CA ALA A 3 4.77 -12.90 4.09
C ALA A 3 4.42 -14.16 3.28
N LYS A 4 3.22 -14.17 2.72
CA LYS A 4 2.84 -15.15 1.71
C LYS A 4 3.43 -14.65 0.39
N GLU A 5 4.30 -15.46 -0.20
CA GLU A 5 5.08 -15.16 -1.40
C GLU A 5 4.25 -14.41 -2.46
N GLY A 6 4.69 -13.18 -2.78
CA GLY A 6 4.15 -12.35 -3.86
C GLY A 6 3.70 -10.94 -3.50
N LYS A 7 3.43 -10.61 -2.22
CA LYS A 7 2.92 -9.27 -1.85
C LYS A 7 3.60 -8.73 -0.58
N PRO A 8 4.12 -7.48 -0.58
CA PRO A 8 4.72 -6.88 0.61
C PRO A 8 3.69 -6.76 1.74
N SER A 9 4.18 -6.78 2.99
CA SER A 9 3.32 -6.48 4.13
C SER A 9 2.78 -5.05 4.05
N TYR A 10 1.72 -4.76 4.80
CA TYR A 10 1.15 -3.42 4.85
C TYR A 10 2.19 -2.37 5.27
N GLU A 11 3.01 -2.68 6.27
CA GLU A 11 4.03 -1.76 6.78
C GLU A 11 5.12 -1.52 5.75
N GLU A 12 5.63 -2.58 5.09
CA GLU A 12 6.59 -2.45 4.00
C GLU A 12 6.03 -1.62 2.83
N ALA A 13 4.80 -1.89 2.40
CA ALA A 13 4.18 -1.17 1.30
C ALA A 13 3.93 0.31 1.63
N ARG A 14 3.53 0.60 2.88
CA ARG A 14 3.31 1.96 3.38
C ARG A 14 4.63 2.73 3.47
N ASP A 15 5.67 2.11 3.99
CA ASP A 15 6.96 2.76 4.19
C ASP A 15 7.64 3.03 2.82
N GLU A 16 7.53 2.12 1.86
CA GLU A 16 7.97 2.35 0.48
C GLU A 16 7.17 3.49 -0.19
N LEU A 17 5.85 3.52 -0.01
CA LEU A 17 5.00 4.59 -0.55
C LEU A 17 5.36 5.95 0.05
N ALA A 18 5.66 6.03 1.34
CA ALA A 18 6.08 7.26 2.00
C ALA A 18 7.40 7.80 1.40
N GLY A 19 8.38 6.93 1.13
CA GLY A 19 9.63 7.33 0.48
C GLY A 19 9.44 7.82 -0.96
N ILE A 20 8.50 7.23 -1.70
CA ILE A 20 8.13 7.71 -3.04
C ILE A 20 7.51 9.09 -2.98
N VAL A 21 6.58 9.33 -2.05
CA VAL A 21 5.95 10.65 -1.86
C VAL A 21 7.01 11.68 -1.52
N GLU A 22 7.91 11.39 -0.57
CA GLU A 22 9.03 12.27 -0.22
C GLU A 22 9.90 12.61 -1.43
N SER A 23 10.21 11.61 -2.27
CA SER A 23 11.00 11.82 -3.50
C SER A 23 10.28 12.69 -4.53
N LEU A 24 8.95 12.56 -4.66
CA LEU A 24 8.14 13.39 -5.54
C LEU A 24 8.03 14.82 -5.01
N GLU A 25 7.93 15.00 -3.69
CA GLU A 25 7.85 16.31 -3.02
C GLU A 25 9.18 17.08 -3.07
N ASP A 26 10.32 16.39 -3.03
CA ASP A 26 11.65 16.99 -3.18
C ASP A 26 11.85 17.63 -4.57
N GLY A 27 11.17 17.11 -5.60
CA GLY A 27 11.09 17.74 -6.92
C GLY A 27 12.42 17.73 -7.70
N SER A 28 13.42 16.96 -7.26
CA SER A 28 14.70 16.78 -7.96
C SER A 28 14.64 15.77 -9.11
N ALA A 29 13.60 14.94 -9.15
CA ALA A 29 13.39 13.92 -10.18
C ALA A 29 12.99 14.53 -11.54
N THR A 30 13.49 13.95 -12.63
CA THR A 30 13.02 14.31 -13.97
C THR A 30 11.58 13.88 -14.19
N LEU A 31 10.91 14.42 -15.22
CA LEU A 31 9.52 14.05 -15.53
C LEU A 31 9.32 12.53 -15.69
N GLU A 32 10.26 11.85 -16.37
CA GLU A 32 10.17 10.40 -16.56
C GLU A 32 10.35 9.63 -15.25
N GLU A 33 11.24 10.08 -14.37
CA GLU A 33 11.43 9.50 -13.04
C GLU A 33 10.22 9.75 -12.15
N SER A 34 9.67 10.96 -12.15
CA SER A 34 8.44 11.30 -11.42
C SER A 34 7.25 10.47 -11.87
N LEU A 35 7.14 10.15 -13.17
CA LEU A 35 6.11 9.24 -13.68
C LEU A 35 6.31 7.81 -13.17
N LYS A 36 7.53 7.28 -13.20
CA LYS A 36 7.84 5.94 -12.66
C LYS A 36 7.57 5.84 -11.16
N LEU A 37 7.97 6.87 -10.41
CA LEU A 37 7.70 6.99 -8.98
C LEU A 37 6.19 7.01 -8.71
N TRP A 38 5.43 7.79 -9.48
CA TRP A 38 3.98 7.85 -9.35
C TRP A 38 3.30 6.51 -9.66
N GLU A 39 3.67 5.84 -10.76
CA GLU A 39 3.11 4.53 -11.12
C GLU A 39 3.36 3.50 -10.01
N ARG A 40 4.58 3.47 -9.47
CA ARG A 40 4.91 2.60 -8.34
C ARG A 40 4.13 2.97 -7.08
N GLY A 41 3.97 4.26 -6.80
CA GLY A 41 3.17 4.77 -5.69
C GLY A 41 1.71 4.30 -5.76
N GLU A 42 1.10 4.35 -6.95
CA GLU A 42 -0.26 3.86 -7.18
C GLU A 42 -0.39 2.34 -6.93
N GLU A 43 0.60 1.55 -7.36
CA GLU A 43 0.63 0.11 -7.07
C GLU A 43 0.67 -0.17 -5.57
N LEU A 44 1.52 0.55 -4.83
CA LEU A 44 1.65 0.42 -3.38
C LEU A 44 0.40 0.87 -2.65
N ALA A 45 -0.22 1.98 -3.07
CA ALA A 45 -1.48 2.46 -2.52
C ALA A 45 -2.59 1.42 -2.67
N LYS A 46 -2.66 0.75 -3.84
CA LYS A 46 -3.58 -0.36 -4.07
C LYS A 46 -3.31 -1.54 -3.15
N ILE A 47 -2.05 -1.93 -2.96
CA ILE A 47 -1.66 -3.00 -2.03
C ILE A 47 -2.10 -2.65 -0.60
N CYS A 48 -1.84 -1.43 -0.14
CA CYS A 48 -2.26 -0.93 1.16
C CYS A 48 -3.77 -0.99 1.34
N GLN A 49 -4.54 -0.55 0.34
CA GLN A 49 -6.00 -0.60 0.36
C GLN A 49 -6.51 -2.04 0.47
N GLU A 50 -5.94 -2.98 -0.28
CA GLU A 50 -6.35 -4.38 -0.22
C GLU A 50 -6.10 -5.01 1.16
N TRP A 51 -5.01 -4.64 1.83
CA TRP A 51 -4.75 -5.04 3.22
C TRP A 51 -5.81 -4.50 4.18
N LEU A 52 -6.13 -3.21 4.09
CA LEU A 52 -7.12 -2.55 4.94
C LEU A 52 -8.53 -3.11 4.70
N ASP A 53 -8.90 -3.35 3.45
CA ASP A 53 -10.18 -3.97 3.07
C ASP A 53 -10.29 -5.39 3.61
N GLY A 54 -9.21 -6.17 3.52
CA GLY A 54 -9.13 -7.50 4.10
C GLY A 54 -9.32 -7.49 5.62
N ALA A 55 -8.69 -6.53 6.31
CA ALA A 55 -8.86 -6.36 7.75
C ALA A 55 -10.30 -5.96 8.11
N LYS A 56 -10.88 -5.01 7.38
CA LYS A 56 -12.27 -4.56 7.58
C LYS A 56 -13.26 -5.71 7.41
N LYS A 57 -13.14 -6.51 6.33
CA LYS A 57 -13.99 -7.69 6.10
C LYS A 57 -13.92 -8.71 7.25
N LYS A 58 -12.73 -8.95 7.81
CA LYS A 58 -12.58 -9.84 8.98
C LYS A 58 -13.30 -9.29 10.21
N LEU A 59 -13.20 -7.99 10.46
CA LEU A 59 -13.92 -7.33 11.55
C LEU A 59 -15.43 -7.40 11.35
N ASP A 60 -15.92 -7.15 10.15
CA ASP A 60 -17.36 -7.24 9.84
C ASP A 60 -17.89 -8.66 10.00
N ALA A 61 -17.13 -9.68 9.57
CA ALA A 61 -17.47 -11.08 9.79
C ALA A 61 -17.50 -11.47 11.27
N ALA A 62 -16.55 -10.97 12.08
CA ALA A 62 -16.52 -11.19 13.53
C ALA A 62 -17.63 -10.43 14.27
N LYS A 63 -18.11 -9.30 13.72
CA LYS A 63 -19.18 -8.48 14.30
C LYS A 63 -20.58 -9.01 14.06
N LYS A 64 -20.79 -9.91 13.10
CA LYS A 64 -22.10 -10.54 12.87
C LYS A 64 -22.24 -11.71 13.85
N PRO A 65 -22.97 -11.58 14.98
CA PRO A 65 -23.24 -12.74 15.80
C PRO A 65 -24.13 -13.68 14.99
N ALA A 66 -23.93 -14.98 15.18
CA ALA A 66 -24.85 -16.00 14.70
C ALA A 66 -26.29 -15.59 15.05
N GLN A 67 -27.12 -15.42 14.02
CA GLN A 67 -28.56 -15.51 14.15
C GLN A 67 -28.98 -16.90 13.68
#